data_AF-A0A813V1Z1-F1
#
_entry.id   AF-A0A813V1Z1-F1
#
_cell.length_a   1.000
_cell.length_b   1.000
_cell.length_c   1.000
_cell.angle_alpha   90.00
_cell.angle_beta   90.00
_cell.angle_gamma   90.00
#
_symmetry.space_group_name_H-M   'P 1'
#
loop_
_entity.id
_entity.type
_entity.pdbx_description
1 polymer ?
#
loop_
_entity_poly.entity_id
_entity_poly.type
_entity_poly.pdbx_seq_one_letter_code
_entity_poly.pdbx_strand_id
1 'polypeptide(L)'
;MNSKFFICVLLLINREIECLNWFRQCQRPKTVENFNIDKIIGTWLIYSYSKGTPIDNFKCMKTIYKPTTQPDAIISNSLAWSFYTKWLDYSVIQYNDYENGTGILSTLNKNDRSIDLWNENINYYIISTDYESYLIGYFCSYKYFGMASEHNYYVLTKTPSISDDLKSEIKIVLDRIVPLDFEMTHTDFNNCNNLS
;
A
#
# COMPACT_ATOMS: atom_id res chain seq x y z
N MET A 1 -18.48 13.52 -11.03
CA MET A 1 -19.31 12.68 -10.14
C MET A 1 -19.28 11.26 -10.70
N ASN A 2 -18.61 10.33 -10.01
CA ASN A 2 -18.42 8.98 -10.54
C ASN A 2 -19.75 8.20 -10.51
N SER A 3 -20.15 7.66 -11.67
CA SER A 3 -21.38 6.89 -11.92
C SER A 3 -21.66 5.79 -10.87
N LYS A 4 -20.61 5.27 -10.22
CA LYS A 4 -20.69 4.22 -9.21
C LYS A 4 -21.45 4.61 -7.93
N PHE A 5 -21.49 5.90 -7.56
CA PHE A 5 -22.14 6.34 -6.31
C PHE A 5 -23.68 6.25 -6.37
N PHE A 6 -24.28 6.59 -7.51
CA PHE A 6 -25.75 6.55 -7.68
C PHE A 6 -26.30 5.13 -7.79
N ILE A 7 -25.47 4.17 -8.20
CA ILE A 7 -25.88 2.79 -8.48
C ILE A 7 -26.05 1.98 -7.19
N CYS A 8 -25.24 2.22 -6.13
CA CYS A 8 -25.36 1.45 -4.89
C CYS A 8 -26.64 1.75 -4.08
N VAL A 9 -27.23 2.95 -4.18
CA VAL A 9 -28.46 3.32 -3.44
C VAL A 9 -29.73 2.69 -4.06
N LEU A 10 -29.70 2.31 -5.34
CA LEU A 10 -30.88 1.83 -6.08
C LEU A 10 -30.92 0.31 -6.33
N LEU A 11 -29.86 -0.45 -6.05
CA LEU A 11 -29.74 -1.88 -6.39
C LEU A 11 -29.56 -2.80 -5.17
N LEU A 12 -30.52 -2.83 -4.26
CA LEU A 12 -30.57 -3.83 -3.17
C LEU A 12 -31.06 -5.22 -3.61
N ILE A 13 -31.18 -5.48 -4.91
CA ILE A 13 -31.68 -6.76 -5.41
C ILE A 13 -30.79 -7.22 -6.58
N ASN A 14 -29.89 -8.14 -6.27
CA ASN A 14 -29.29 -9.15 -7.15
C ASN A 14 -27.95 -8.98 -7.88
N ARG A 15 -27.11 -7.95 -7.65
CA ARG A 15 -25.64 -8.02 -7.92
C ARG A 15 -24.90 -6.95 -7.13
N GLU A 16 -23.81 -7.15 -6.38
CA GLU A 16 -23.07 -8.30 -5.83
C GLU A 16 -22.00 -7.62 -4.94
N ILE A 17 -21.85 -8.03 -3.66
CA ILE A 17 -20.79 -7.85 -2.62
C ILE A 17 -19.85 -6.60 -2.63
N GLU A 18 -19.43 -6.07 -3.77
CA GLU A 18 -18.47 -4.96 -3.93
C GLU A 18 -18.92 -3.67 -3.20
N CYS A 19 -20.21 -3.29 -3.26
CA CYS A 19 -20.71 -2.10 -2.54
C CYS A 19 -20.60 -2.28 -1.01
N LEU A 20 -20.76 -3.50 -0.48
CA LEU A 20 -20.69 -3.82 0.96
C LEU A 20 -19.29 -3.59 1.51
N ASN A 21 -18.26 -3.79 0.67
CA ASN A 21 -16.87 -3.58 1.04
C ASN A 21 -16.52 -2.11 1.16
N TRP A 22 -17.19 -1.23 0.41
CA TRP A 22 -17.01 0.22 0.53
C TRP A 22 -17.55 0.75 1.87
N PHE A 23 -18.58 0.12 2.44
CA PHE A 23 -19.14 0.48 3.75
C PHE A 23 -18.40 -0.17 4.93
N ARG A 24 -17.36 -0.98 4.71
CA ARG A 24 -16.53 -1.49 5.80
C ARG A 24 -15.80 -0.32 6.46
N GLN A 25 -15.53 -0.44 7.75
CA GLN A 25 -14.66 0.49 8.45
C GLN A 25 -13.19 0.12 8.23
N CYS A 26 -12.30 1.12 8.30
CA CYS A 26 -10.87 0.87 8.25
C CYS A 26 -10.45 -0.07 9.38
N GLN A 27 -9.78 -1.15 9.01
CA GLN A 27 -9.27 -2.10 9.99
C GLN A 27 -7.95 -1.57 10.59
N ARG A 28 -7.68 -1.97 11.83
CA ARG A 28 -6.37 -1.82 12.49
C ARG A 28 -5.73 -3.20 12.60
N PRO A 29 -5.11 -3.71 11.52
CA PRO A 29 -4.56 -5.05 11.52
C PRO A 29 -3.40 -5.16 12.51
N LYS A 30 -3.14 -6.39 12.98
CA LYS A 30 -1.91 -6.70 13.70
C LYS A 30 -0.73 -6.47 12.76
N THR A 31 0.29 -5.78 13.24
CA THR A 31 1.55 -5.54 12.52
C THR A 31 2.64 -6.48 12.97
N VAL A 32 3.77 -6.47 12.25
CA VAL A 32 4.97 -7.21 12.61
C VAL A 32 5.44 -6.80 14.00
N GLU A 33 5.65 -7.79 14.88
CA GLU A 33 6.17 -7.58 16.23
C GLU A 33 7.66 -7.25 16.19
N ASN A 34 8.12 -6.37 17.08
CA ASN A 34 9.51 -5.91 17.15
C ASN A 34 10.02 -5.37 15.80
N PHE A 35 9.14 -4.66 15.08
CA PHE A 35 9.43 -4.13 13.77
C PHE A 35 10.66 -3.21 13.80
N ASN A 36 11.65 -3.53 12.96
CA ASN A 36 12.85 -2.73 12.80
C ASN A 36 12.81 -1.98 11.46
N ILE A 37 12.68 -0.65 11.54
CA ILE A 37 12.56 0.22 10.37
C ILE A 37 13.87 0.31 9.56
N ASP A 38 15.02 0.15 10.20
CA ASP A 38 16.32 0.20 9.49
C ASP A 38 16.50 -1.01 8.57
N LYS A 39 15.90 -2.15 8.93
CA LYS A 39 15.98 -3.38 8.11
C LYS A 39 15.19 -3.31 6.82
N ILE A 40 14.28 -2.34 6.66
CA ILE A 40 13.52 -2.19 5.40
C ILE A 40 14.19 -1.22 4.42
N ILE A 41 15.33 -0.60 4.79
CA ILE A 41 16.10 0.30 3.92
C ILE A 41 16.53 -0.42 2.63
N GLY A 42 16.52 0.32 1.53
CA GLY A 42 16.94 -0.14 0.21
C GLY A 42 15.80 -0.14 -0.81
N THR A 43 16.07 -0.78 -1.94
CA THR A 43 15.14 -0.87 -3.07
C THR A 43 14.19 -2.06 -2.87
N TRP A 44 12.91 -1.81 -3.17
CA TRP A 44 11.85 -2.81 -3.18
C TRP A 44 10.99 -2.66 -4.41
N LEU A 45 10.69 -3.75 -5.09
CA LEU A 45 9.80 -3.79 -6.24
C LEU A 45 8.35 -3.87 -5.75
N ILE A 46 7.46 -3.02 -6.27
CA ILE A 46 6.02 -3.11 -5.99
C ILE A 46 5.50 -4.28 -6.83
N TYR A 47 5.43 -5.47 -6.26
CA TYR A 47 5.04 -6.70 -6.95
C TYR A 47 3.55 -6.79 -7.20
N SER A 48 2.75 -6.48 -6.17
CA SER A 48 1.29 -6.47 -6.25
C SER A 48 0.71 -5.29 -5.47
N TYR A 49 -0.47 -4.84 -5.88
CA TYR A 49 -1.12 -3.66 -5.32
C TYR A 49 -2.63 -3.69 -5.56
N SER A 50 -3.32 -2.74 -4.95
CA SER A 50 -4.77 -2.55 -5.12
C SER A 50 -5.17 -1.97 -6.45
N LYS A 51 -6.11 -2.66 -7.11
CA LYS A 51 -6.76 -2.19 -8.33
C LYS A 51 -7.60 -0.94 -8.03
N GLY A 52 -7.80 -0.11 -9.04
CA GLY A 52 -8.50 1.16 -8.94
C GLY A 52 -7.62 2.30 -8.42
N THR A 53 -6.31 2.08 -8.33
CA THR A 53 -5.37 3.10 -7.86
C THR A 53 -4.77 3.89 -9.03
N PRO A 54 -4.22 5.10 -8.79
CA PRO A 54 -3.57 5.88 -9.84
C PRO A 54 -2.39 5.17 -10.55
N ILE A 55 -1.94 4.02 -10.02
CA ILE A 55 -0.79 3.26 -10.52
C ILE A 55 -1.16 2.05 -11.39
N ASP A 56 -2.46 1.78 -11.62
CA ASP A 56 -3.03 0.61 -12.33
C ASP A 56 -2.44 0.32 -13.73
N ASN A 57 -1.72 1.26 -14.34
CA ASN A 57 -1.15 1.12 -15.69
C ASN A 57 0.37 1.32 -15.74
N PHE A 58 1.02 1.37 -14.59
CA PHE A 58 2.46 1.49 -14.54
C PHE A 58 3.16 0.13 -14.55
N LYS A 59 4.37 0.13 -15.12
CA LYS A 59 5.30 -0.99 -15.16
C LYS A 59 6.56 -0.65 -14.38
N CYS A 60 7.37 -1.67 -14.08
CA CYS A 60 8.68 -1.50 -13.47
C CYS A 60 8.64 -0.69 -12.16
N MET A 61 7.58 -0.86 -11.38
CA MET A 61 7.34 -0.06 -10.18
C MET A 61 8.25 -0.49 -9.04
N LYS A 62 8.87 0.49 -8.37
CA LYS A 62 9.70 0.27 -7.20
C LYS A 62 9.55 1.40 -6.19
N THR A 63 9.82 1.10 -4.93
CA THR A 63 10.03 2.10 -3.89
C THR A 63 11.46 1.97 -3.34
N ILE A 64 12.05 3.10 -2.97
CA ILE A 64 13.38 3.17 -2.38
C ILE A 64 13.26 3.82 -1.01
N TYR A 65 13.47 3.01 0.04
CA TYR A 65 13.57 3.48 1.41
C TYR A 65 15.00 3.92 1.71
N LYS A 66 15.15 5.14 2.21
CA LYS A 66 16.44 5.74 2.56
C LYS A 66 16.44 6.19 4.03
N PRO A 67 17.59 6.12 4.72
CA PRO A 67 17.69 6.67 6.06
C PRO A 67 17.45 8.20 6.03
N THR A 68 16.98 8.74 7.15
CA THR A 68 16.96 10.18 7.42
C THR A 68 17.81 10.49 8.66
N THR A 69 18.09 11.77 8.88
CA THR A 69 18.79 12.25 10.08
C THR A 69 17.90 12.26 11.31
N GLN A 70 16.59 12.09 11.14
CA GLN A 70 15.64 11.95 12.24
C GLN A 70 15.62 10.49 12.72
N PRO A 71 15.68 10.24 14.05
CA PRO A 71 15.54 8.89 14.58
C PRO A 71 14.16 8.31 14.20
N ASP A 72 14.12 6.99 14.01
CA ASP A 72 12.89 6.21 13.75
C ASP A 72 12.08 6.64 12.52
N ALA A 73 12.73 7.30 11.56
CA ALA A 73 12.13 7.74 10.32
C ALA A 73 12.91 7.24 9.10
N ILE A 74 12.20 7.09 7.97
CA ILE A 74 12.77 6.79 6.66
C ILE A 74 12.10 7.65 5.59
N ILE A 75 12.83 7.90 4.50
CA ILE A 75 12.27 8.52 3.30
C ILE A 75 11.92 7.41 2.31
N SER A 76 10.65 7.27 1.96
CA SER A 76 10.18 6.37 0.91
C SER A 76 10.03 7.16 -0.38
N ASN A 77 10.70 6.73 -1.46
CA ASN A 77 10.57 7.32 -2.79
C ASN A 77 10.01 6.28 -3.74
N SER A 78 8.75 6.44 -4.14
CA SER A 78 8.09 5.55 -5.08
C SER A 78 8.32 6.04 -6.52
N LEU A 79 8.79 5.13 -7.36
CA LEU A 79 9.10 5.34 -8.77
C LEU A 79 8.29 4.37 -9.63
N ALA A 80 7.58 4.90 -10.63
CA ALA A 80 6.77 4.11 -11.55
C ALA A 80 6.91 4.60 -13.01
N TRP A 81 6.86 3.67 -13.98
CA TRP A 81 7.01 3.97 -15.40
C TRP A 81 5.71 3.74 -16.17
N SER A 82 5.32 4.69 -17.03
CA SER A 82 4.22 4.51 -17.99
C SER A 82 4.75 4.38 -19.42
N PHE A 83 3.95 3.81 -20.32
CA PHE A 83 4.26 3.67 -21.74
C PHE A 83 4.62 4.99 -22.45
N TYR A 84 4.16 6.13 -21.94
CA TYR A 84 4.32 7.41 -22.63
C TYR A 84 5.33 8.35 -21.98
N THR A 85 5.75 8.12 -20.72
CA THR A 85 6.79 8.91 -20.00
C THR A 85 6.96 8.42 -18.54
N LYS A 86 8.10 8.74 -17.90
CA LYS A 86 8.36 8.55 -16.45
C LYS A 86 7.69 9.69 -15.65
N TRP A 87 6.74 9.43 -14.74
CA TRP A 87 6.05 10.55 -14.05
C TRP A 87 5.67 10.40 -12.57
N LEU A 88 5.55 9.21 -11.98
CA LEU A 88 5.33 9.16 -10.52
C LEU A 88 6.67 9.09 -9.79
N ASP A 89 7.14 10.23 -9.31
CA ASP A 89 8.23 10.36 -8.34
C ASP A 89 7.65 11.05 -7.11
N TYR A 90 7.23 10.25 -6.14
CA TYR A 90 6.60 10.73 -4.91
C TYR A 90 7.45 10.33 -3.71
N SER A 91 7.82 11.33 -2.91
CA SER A 91 8.59 11.16 -1.68
C SER A 91 7.70 11.39 -0.46
N VAL A 92 7.63 10.41 0.43
CA VAL A 92 7.07 10.57 1.78
C VAL A 92 8.12 10.34 2.84
N ILE A 93 7.96 11.02 3.96
CA ILE A 93 8.67 10.68 5.18
C ILE A 93 7.74 9.77 5.98
N GLN A 94 8.25 8.60 6.35
CA GLN A 94 7.55 7.65 7.20
C GLN A 94 8.21 7.63 8.57
N TYR A 95 7.40 7.75 9.61
CA TYR A 95 7.82 7.71 11.00
C TYR A 95 7.25 6.46 11.65
N ASN A 96 8.06 5.74 12.42
CA ASN A 96 7.52 4.74 13.34
C ASN A 96 6.91 5.45 14.56
N ASP A 97 5.70 5.95 14.38
CA ASP A 97 5.03 6.91 15.28
C ASP A 97 4.38 6.22 16.49
N TYR A 98 4.26 4.90 16.46
CA TYR A 98 3.66 4.11 17.53
C TYR A 98 4.71 3.24 18.20
N GLU A 99 4.69 3.23 19.55
CA GLU A 99 5.48 2.41 20.48
C GLU A 99 6.62 1.61 19.82
N ASN A 100 7.87 2.01 20.06
CA ASN A 100 9.07 1.38 19.48
C ASN A 100 8.91 -0.13 19.26
N GLY A 101 8.95 -0.54 17.98
CA GLY A 101 8.79 -1.93 17.59
C GLY A 101 7.40 -2.31 17.05
N THR A 102 6.45 -1.38 16.94
CA THR A 102 5.26 -1.63 16.10
C THR A 102 5.55 -1.37 14.63
N GLY A 103 4.91 -2.12 13.73
CA GLY A 103 5.01 -1.90 12.29
C GLY A 103 4.05 -0.83 11.76
N ILE A 104 3.78 0.25 12.51
CA ILE A 104 2.81 1.29 12.11
C ILE A 104 3.57 2.55 11.73
N LEU A 105 3.48 2.93 10.45
CA LEU A 105 4.19 4.09 9.91
C LEU A 105 3.25 5.25 9.61
N SER A 106 3.46 6.39 10.25
CA SER A 106 2.79 7.65 9.89
C SER A 106 3.45 8.24 8.66
N THR A 107 2.68 8.54 7.60
CA THR A 107 3.21 9.12 6.36
C THR A 107 3.00 10.63 6.33
N LEU A 108 4.09 11.40 6.17
CA LEU A 108 4.05 12.83 5.86
C LEU A 108 4.49 13.07 4.42
N ASN A 109 3.77 13.93 3.71
CA ASN A 109 4.21 14.39 2.40
C ASN A 109 5.47 15.25 2.58
N LYS A 110 6.56 14.93 1.88
CA LYS A 110 7.84 15.66 2.06
C LYS A 110 7.72 17.15 1.69
N ASN A 111 6.85 17.48 0.74
CA ASN A 111 6.67 18.84 0.22
C ASN A 111 5.62 19.65 0.99
N ASP A 112 4.80 18.96 1.81
CA ASP A 112 3.80 19.58 2.65
C ASP A 112 4.08 19.15 4.10
N ARG A 113 4.74 20.02 4.87
CA ARG A 113 5.06 19.74 6.28
C ARG A 113 3.81 19.72 7.16
N SER A 114 2.62 19.92 6.60
CA SER A 114 1.41 19.56 7.29
C SER A 114 1.30 18.03 7.33
N ILE A 115 1.24 17.48 8.55
CA ILE A 115 0.35 16.33 8.77
C ILE A 115 -0.96 16.78 8.14
N ASP A 116 -1.49 16.05 7.16
CA ASP A 116 -2.74 16.44 6.51
C ASP A 116 -3.85 16.30 7.56
N LEU A 117 -4.02 17.30 8.44
CA LEU A 117 -4.88 17.24 9.63
C LEU A 117 -6.37 17.11 9.27
N TRP A 118 -6.69 17.17 7.97
CA TRP A 118 -8.02 16.98 7.39
C TRP A 118 -8.20 15.59 6.74
N ASN A 119 -7.12 14.85 6.53
CA ASN A 119 -7.10 13.41 6.24
C ASN A 119 -6.36 12.74 7.39
N GLU A 120 -7.10 12.35 8.43
CA GLU A 120 -6.59 11.55 9.55
C GLU A 120 -5.45 10.63 9.09
N ASN A 121 -4.24 10.85 9.64
CA ASN A 121 -3.02 10.09 9.41
C ASN A 121 -3.28 8.76 8.70
N ILE A 122 -2.99 8.66 7.40
CA ILE A 122 -3.07 7.39 6.70
C ILE A 122 -1.91 6.53 7.24
N ASN A 123 -2.20 5.83 8.34
CA ASN A 123 -1.27 4.89 8.92
C ASN A 123 -0.98 3.80 7.88
N TYR A 124 0.30 3.60 7.59
CA TYR A 124 0.81 2.54 6.76
C TYR A 124 1.29 1.40 7.65
N TYR A 125 0.49 0.33 7.69
CA TYR A 125 0.71 -0.84 8.53
C TYR A 125 1.59 -1.85 7.79
N ILE A 126 2.79 -2.12 8.31
CA ILE A 126 3.61 -3.26 7.91
C ILE A 126 3.03 -4.51 8.57
N ILE A 127 2.24 -5.25 7.81
CA ILE A 127 1.44 -6.38 8.31
C ILE A 127 2.20 -7.71 8.26
N SER A 128 3.17 -7.84 7.36
CA SER A 128 4.09 -8.99 7.32
C SER A 128 5.35 -8.62 6.54
N THR A 129 6.52 -9.05 7.02
CA THR A 129 7.80 -8.93 6.30
C THR A 129 8.81 -9.89 6.91
N ASP A 130 9.71 -10.40 6.07
CA ASP A 130 10.92 -11.09 6.49
C ASP A 130 12.17 -10.20 6.36
N TYR A 131 11.99 -8.93 6.01
CA TYR A 131 13.01 -7.90 5.72
C TYR A 131 13.89 -8.18 4.49
N GLU A 132 14.01 -9.43 4.06
CA GLU A 132 14.99 -9.88 3.06
C GLU A 132 14.37 -10.20 1.71
N SER A 133 13.13 -10.68 1.65
CA SER A 133 12.51 -11.10 0.40
C SER A 133 11.20 -10.38 0.11
N TYR A 134 10.39 -10.09 1.12
CA TYR A 134 9.09 -9.44 0.94
C TYR A 134 8.70 -8.49 2.08
N LEU A 135 7.81 -7.55 1.76
CA LEU A 135 7.17 -6.67 2.72
C LEU A 135 5.74 -6.40 2.26
N ILE A 136 4.77 -6.59 3.14
CA ILE A 136 3.36 -6.30 2.86
C ILE A 136 2.95 -5.11 3.71
N GLY A 137 2.57 -4.04 3.04
CA GLY A 137 2.02 -2.85 3.67
C GLY A 137 0.54 -2.69 3.35
N TYR A 138 -0.23 -2.27 4.34
CA TYR A 138 -1.65 -1.99 4.24
C TYR A 138 -1.91 -0.55 4.68
N PHE A 139 -2.86 0.10 4.04
CA PHE A 139 -3.36 1.39 4.48
C PHE A 139 -4.82 1.53 4.13
N CYS A 140 -5.52 2.35 4.92
CA CYS A 140 -6.92 2.61 4.71
C CYS A 140 -7.22 4.08 4.93
N SER A 141 -8.15 4.60 4.14
CA SER A 141 -8.64 5.97 4.31
C SER A 141 -10.16 5.98 4.30
N TYR A 142 -10.75 6.75 5.21
CA TYR A 142 -12.17 7.04 5.16
C TYR A 142 -12.48 8.00 4.00
N LYS A 143 -13.60 7.77 3.32
CA LYS A 143 -14.14 8.63 2.25
C LYS A 143 -15.53 9.11 2.65
N TYR A 144 -16.00 10.16 1.98
CA TYR A 144 -17.35 10.69 2.14
C TYR A 144 -17.75 10.92 3.62
N PHE A 145 -16.92 11.67 4.36
CA PHE A 145 -17.13 11.96 5.79
C PHE A 145 -17.30 10.69 6.65
N GLY A 146 -16.56 9.62 6.34
CA GLY A 146 -16.57 8.37 7.11
C GLY A 146 -17.66 7.38 6.70
N MET A 147 -18.50 7.71 5.72
CA MET A 147 -19.55 6.80 5.23
C MET A 147 -19.01 5.63 4.41
N ALA A 148 -17.78 5.73 3.91
CA ALA A 148 -17.11 4.65 3.20
C ALA A 148 -15.63 4.59 3.59
N SER A 149 -14.98 3.48 3.28
CA SER A 149 -13.53 3.36 3.41
C SER A 149 -12.89 2.71 2.19
N GLU A 150 -11.65 3.11 1.93
CA GLU A 150 -10.85 2.59 0.83
C GLU A 150 -9.68 1.80 1.42
N HIS A 151 -9.72 0.48 1.23
CA HIS A 151 -8.71 -0.47 1.71
C HIS A 151 -7.67 -0.69 0.61
N ASN A 152 -6.40 -0.40 0.89
CA ASN A 152 -5.32 -0.55 -0.06
C ASN A 152 -4.15 -1.34 0.52
N TYR A 153 -3.38 -1.97 -0.35
CA TYR A 153 -2.13 -2.61 0.02
C TYR A 153 -1.05 -2.46 -1.05
N TYR A 154 0.18 -2.69 -0.62
CA TYR A 154 1.31 -3.00 -1.48
C TYR A 154 2.00 -4.27 -1.00
N VAL A 155 2.25 -5.19 -1.92
CA VAL A 155 3.18 -6.30 -1.74
C VAL A 155 4.47 -5.88 -2.41
N LEU A 156 5.52 -5.76 -1.62
CA LEU A 156 6.85 -5.39 -2.02
C LEU A 156 7.75 -6.61 -2.00
N THR A 157 8.67 -6.71 -2.95
CA THR A 157 9.62 -7.83 -3.07
C THR A 157 11.01 -7.35 -3.47
N LYS A 158 12.06 -8.12 -3.18
CA LYS A 158 13.41 -7.81 -3.69
C LYS A 158 13.62 -8.22 -5.15
N THR A 159 12.88 -9.21 -5.63
CA THR A 159 13.01 -9.79 -6.98
C THR A 159 11.66 -9.79 -7.70
N PRO A 160 11.63 -9.63 -9.04
CA PRO A 160 10.37 -9.56 -9.79
C PRO A 160 9.62 -10.90 -9.86
N SER A 161 10.29 -11.99 -9.49
CA SER A 161 9.73 -13.33 -9.39
C SER A 161 9.86 -13.84 -7.96
N ILE A 162 8.81 -14.48 -7.46
CA ILE A 162 8.71 -15.07 -6.11
C ILE A 162 8.16 -16.50 -6.20
N SER A 163 8.46 -17.32 -5.19
CA SER A 163 8.01 -18.73 -5.12
C SER A 163 6.50 -18.84 -4.92
N ASP A 164 5.93 -20.00 -5.29
CA ASP A 164 4.50 -20.27 -5.10
C ASP A 164 4.11 -20.39 -3.63
N ASP A 165 5.03 -20.83 -2.77
CA ASP A 165 4.85 -20.84 -1.32
C ASP A 165 4.65 -19.41 -0.79
N LEU A 166 5.52 -18.47 -1.21
CA LEU A 166 5.43 -17.07 -0.78
C LEU A 166 4.16 -16.39 -1.32
N LYS A 167 3.74 -16.68 -2.56
CA LYS A 167 2.45 -16.20 -3.09
C LYS A 167 1.28 -16.69 -2.23
N SER A 168 1.31 -17.95 -1.82
CA SER A 168 0.26 -18.55 -0.98
C SER A 168 0.21 -17.90 0.40
N GLU A 169 1.38 -17.66 1.01
CA GLU A 169 1.49 -16.94 2.29
C GLU A 169 0.94 -15.51 2.19
N ILE A 170 1.35 -14.75 1.16
CA ILE A 170 0.87 -13.39 0.90
C ILE A 170 -0.66 -13.37 0.78
N LYS A 171 -1.24 -14.33 0.04
CA LYS A 171 -2.70 -14.42 -0.11
C LYS A 171 -3.40 -14.64 1.24
N ILE A 172 -2.91 -15.57 2.06
CA ILE A 172 -3.47 -15.84 3.40
C ILE A 172 -3.39 -14.60 4.29
N VAL A 173 -2.30 -13.84 4.21
CA VAL A 173 -2.16 -12.57 4.96
C VAL A 173 -3.18 -11.55 4.49
N LEU A 174 -3.30 -11.33 3.17
CA LEU A 174 -4.21 -10.33 2.61
C LEU A 174 -5.69 -10.68 2.83
N ASP A 175 -6.11 -11.93 2.62
CA ASP A 175 -7.51 -12.36 2.77
C ASP A 175 -8.11 -12.05 4.17
N ARG A 176 -7.26 -11.86 5.19
CA ARG A 176 -7.68 -11.50 6.56
C ARG A 176 -8.02 -10.01 6.72
N ILE A 177 -7.50 -9.16 5.84
CA ILE A 177 -7.45 -7.70 6.02
C ILE A 177 -8.16 -6.97 4.88
N VAL A 178 -7.98 -7.46 3.65
CA VAL A 178 -8.64 -6.90 2.47
C VAL A 178 -9.96 -7.63 2.22
N PRO A 179 -10.93 -6.99 1.54
CA PRO A 179 -12.19 -7.63 1.21
C PRO A 179 -12.07 -8.89 0.34
N LEU A 180 -13.04 -9.79 0.43
CA LEU A 180 -13.00 -11.14 -0.17
C LEU A 180 -13.04 -11.17 -1.70
N ASP A 181 -13.52 -10.11 -2.33
CA ASP A 181 -13.61 -9.93 -3.79
C ASP A 181 -12.38 -9.19 -4.37
N PHE A 182 -11.37 -8.94 -3.53
CA PHE A 182 -10.21 -8.23 -3.96
C PHE A 182 -9.35 -9.09 -4.89
N GLU A 183 -9.16 -8.61 -6.13
CA GLU A 183 -8.27 -9.21 -7.12
C GLU A 183 -6.85 -8.62 -6.98
N MET A 184 -5.85 -9.48 -6.79
CA MET A 184 -4.45 -9.03 -6.74
C MET A 184 -3.98 -8.58 -8.12
N THR A 185 -3.70 -7.28 -8.27
CA THR A 185 -3.07 -6.75 -9.49
C THR A 185 -1.56 -6.93 -9.38
N HIS A 186 -0.90 -7.35 -10.46
CA HIS A 186 0.54 -7.53 -10.51
C HIS A 186 1.22 -6.50 -11.42
N THR A 187 2.37 -6.01 -10.99
CA THR A 187 3.19 -5.13 -11.82
C THR A 187 3.87 -5.93 -12.93
N ASP A 188 3.84 -5.40 -14.15
CA ASP A 188 4.63 -5.96 -15.25
C ASP A 188 6.09 -5.49 -15.14
N PHE A 189 7.00 -6.46 -15.00
CA PHE A 189 8.44 -6.25 -14.92
C PHE A 189 9.21 -6.63 -16.21
N ASN A 190 8.50 -6.92 -17.31
CA ASN A 190 9.14 -7.21 -18.58
C ASN A 190 9.76 -5.93 -19.18
N ASN A 191 10.96 -6.05 -19.77
CA ASN A 191 11.71 -4.96 -20.41
C ASN A 191 12.03 -3.76 -19.50
N CYS A 192 12.26 -4.00 -18.21
CA CYS A 192 12.65 -2.97 -17.25
C CYS A 192 14.17 -2.77 -17.22
N ASN A 193 14.67 -1.72 -17.89
CA ASN A 193 16.11 -1.48 -18.05
C ASN A 193 16.85 -1.00 -16.78
N ASN A 194 16.19 -0.82 -15.63
CA ASN A 194 16.79 -0.25 -14.40
C ASN A 194 16.12 -0.76 -13.09
N LEU A 195 16.12 -2.08 -12.87
CA LEU A 195 15.56 -2.67 -11.64
C LEU A 195 16.51 -2.64 -10.44
N SER A 196 17.82 -2.49 -10.67
CA SER A 196 18.84 -2.27 -9.62
C SER A 196 18.74 -0.89 -8.98
#